data_AF-A0ABD3N2T6-F1
#
_entry.id   AF-A0ABD3N2T6-F1
#
_cell.length_a   1.000
_cell.length_b   1.000
_cell.length_c   1.000
_cell.angle_alpha   90.00
_cell.angle_beta   90.00
_cell.angle_gamma   90.00
#
_symmetry.space_group_name_H-M   'P 1'
#
loop_
_entity.id
_entity.type
_entity.pdbx_description
1 polymer ?
#
loop_
_entity_poly.entity_id
_entity_poly.type
_entity_poly.pdbx_seq_one_letter_code
_entity_poly.pdbx_strand_id
1 'polypeptide(L)'
;MSRYGAQIPHHQQYTKPPIVVTDNDVLSGRGVNIAAHPGNERFRTLVTTRADASYCEAYSATEKKAVAEEIVRHISSLDPPGRFLKREGRGQVSRGLNGPWEELSRREAIKKTCQALRDCNRVDRETYAHGVQAPEDVKAVAEELATSGMALKERAAKAAEEVAVETSSRLREAMEHAGVPEDTIEEQLRRQRADPTYVIPGFAMTATGTFAPIAPPGYPGAMMQVIGPDGIPIPTHEPVPTPSQMPGIYSVYPHPALDAAPINMEAHLAARAAAGYIHPDDRAAMAEQEREEYDRRAALADQEAAEQLEEEEAAAAAAAVANLDSTVDAVAAAEIAAAMARDVKEESQDPKPVEEAQV
;
A
#
# COMPACT_ATOMS: atom_id res chain seq x y z
N MET A 1 -39.36 -42.83 30.38
CA MET A 1 -38.18 -41.94 30.28
C MET A 1 -37.02 -42.75 29.74
N SER A 2 -36.71 -42.65 28.45
CA SER A 2 -35.49 -43.24 27.86
C SER A 2 -34.84 -42.15 27.02
N ARG A 3 -33.80 -41.51 27.60
CA ARG A 3 -33.00 -40.47 26.96
C ARG A 3 -31.82 -41.15 26.27
N TYR A 4 -32.00 -41.56 25.02
CA TYR A 4 -30.87 -41.83 24.14
C TYR A 4 -30.78 -40.70 23.14
N GLY A 5 -29.91 -39.74 23.44
CA GLY A 5 -29.50 -38.71 22.50
C GLY A 5 -28.76 -39.36 21.33
N ALA A 6 -29.16 -39.01 20.12
CA ALA A 6 -28.47 -39.42 18.90
C ALA A 6 -27.00 -39.01 18.97
N GLN A 7 -26.11 -39.99 18.92
CA GLN A 7 -24.67 -39.75 18.73
C GLN A 7 -24.49 -39.16 17.34
N ILE A 8 -24.16 -37.87 17.28
CA ILE A 8 -23.71 -37.20 16.07
C ILE A 8 -22.40 -37.91 15.66
N PRO A 9 -22.30 -38.49 14.45
CA PRO A 9 -21.07 -39.11 14.01
C PRO A 9 -19.97 -38.06 13.97
N HIS A 10 -18.90 -38.29 14.74
CA HIS A 10 -17.69 -37.47 14.68
C HIS A 10 -17.22 -37.44 13.23
N HIS A 11 -17.33 -36.27 12.60
CA HIS A 11 -16.72 -36.00 11.30
C HIS A 11 -15.24 -36.38 11.40
N GLN A 12 -14.87 -37.44 10.69
CA GLN A 12 -13.50 -37.90 10.60
C GLN A 12 -12.70 -36.78 9.95
N GLN A 13 -12.01 -35.99 10.77
CA GLN A 13 -11.12 -34.94 10.30
C GLN A 13 -10.06 -35.64 9.44
N TYR A 14 -10.11 -35.42 8.12
CA TYR A 14 -9.05 -35.83 7.22
C TYR A 14 -7.80 -35.03 7.59
N THR A 15 -6.95 -35.60 8.45
CA THR A 15 -5.67 -35.01 8.78
C THR A 15 -4.78 -35.15 7.55
N LYS A 16 -4.49 -34.03 6.87
CA LYS A 16 -3.52 -33.98 5.76
C LYS A 16 -2.21 -34.59 6.28
N PRO A 17 -1.55 -35.50 5.53
CA PRO A 17 -0.30 -36.10 5.98
C PRO A 17 0.73 -35.00 6.26
N PRO A 18 1.61 -35.19 7.27
CA PRO A 18 2.58 -34.17 7.63
C PRO A 18 3.50 -33.88 6.45
N ILE A 19 3.63 -32.60 6.10
CA ILE A 19 4.47 -32.15 5.00
C ILE A 19 5.94 -32.25 5.45
N VAL A 20 6.70 -33.13 4.79
CA VAL A 20 8.16 -33.19 4.91
C VAL A 20 8.77 -32.16 3.97
N VAL A 21 9.67 -31.34 4.50
CA VAL A 21 10.41 -30.33 3.75
C VAL A 21 11.43 -31.01 2.85
N THR A 22 11.47 -30.58 1.60
CA THR A 22 12.47 -30.96 0.60
C THR A 22 13.39 -29.78 0.27
N ASP A 23 14.54 -30.04 -0.34
CA ASP A 23 15.52 -28.99 -0.66
C ASP A 23 14.99 -27.96 -1.67
N ASN A 24 13.98 -28.31 -2.46
CA ASN A 24 13.34 -27.42 -3.43
C ASN A 24 12.21 -26.56 -2.80
N ASP A 25 11.81 -26.84 -1.56
CA ASP A 25 10.76 -26.09 -0.89
C ASP A 25 11.25 -24.71 -0.39
N VAL A 26 10.41 -23.69 -0.57
CA VAL A 26 10.66 -22.32 -0.12
C VAL A 26 9.96 -22.09 1.21
N LEU A 27 10.73 -21.90 2.27
CA LEU A 27 10.24 -21.77 3.63
C LEU A 27 9.94 -20.31 3.98
N SER A 28 8.76 -20.05 4.55
CA SER A 28 8.35 -18.75 5.04
C SER A 28 8.60 -18.64 6.54
N GLY A 29 9.34 -17.60 6.95
CA GLY A 29 9.61 -17.32 8.35
C GLY A 29 10.82 -16.42 8.56
N ARG A 30 11.16 -16.19 9.82
CA ARG A 30 12.39 -15.50 10.26
C ARG A 30 13.30 -16.50 10.95
N GLY A 31 14.60 -16.42 10.69
CA GLY A 31 15.62 -17.23 11.36
C GLY A 31 16.73 -17.69 10.42
N VAL A 32 17.94 -17.86 10.96
CA VAL A 32 19.14 -18.21 10.18
C VAL A 32 18.96 -19.53 9.43
N ASN A 33 18.44 -20.58 10.09
CA ASN A 33 18.25 -21.89 9.46
C ASN A 33 17.18 -21.88 8.36
N ILE A 34 16.19 -20.99 8.46
CA ILE A 34 15.18 -20.81 7.40
C ILE A 34 15.84 -20.05 6.23
N ALA A 35 16.65 -19.03 6.52
CA ALA A 35 17.33 -18.24 5.50
C ALA A 35 18.38 -19.05 4.71
N ALA A 36 19.10 -19.95 5.39
CA ALA A 36 20.13 -20.84 4.82
C ALA A 36 19.55 -22.15 4.22
N HIS A 37 18.23 -22.25 4.09
CA HIS A 37 17.63 -23.41 3.44
C HIS A 37 17.93 -23.37 1.92
N PRO A 38 18.32 -24.49 1.29
CA PRO A 38 18.71 -24.51 -0.13
C PRO A 38 17.61 -23.96 -1.06
N GLY A 39 16.34 -24.25 -0.79
CA GLY A 39 15.22 -23.69 -1.56
C GLY A 39 15.06 -22.18 -1.40
N ASN A 40 15.39 -21.63 -0.22
CA ASN A 40 15.37 -20.18 0.01
C ASN A 40 16.57 -19.49 -0.63
N GLU A 41 17.74 -20.10 -0.61
CA GLU A 41 18.91 -19.63 -1.35
C GLU A 41 18.65 -19.58 -2.85
N ARG A 42 18.13 -20.68 -3.42
CA ARG A 42 17.71 -20.74 -4.83
C ARG A 42 16.66 -19.67 -5.15
N PHE A 43 15.62 -19.53 -4.32
CA PHE A 43 14.59 -18.52 -4.50
C PHE A 43 15.18 -17.10 -4.52
N ARG A 44 16.13 -16.79 -3.61
CA ARG A 44 16.80 -15.48 -3.56
C ARG A 44 17.62 -15.24 -4.82
N THR A 45 18.41 -16.21 -5.27
CA THR A 45 19.15 -16.10 -6.53
C THR A 45 18.21 -15.88 -7.72
N LEU A 46 17.12 -16.65 -7.80
CA LEU A 46 16.13 -16.53 -8.87
C LEU A 46 15.46 -15.16 -8.88
N VAL A 47 15.12 -14.61 -7.72
CA VAL A 47 14.61 -13.24 -7.59
C VAL A 47 15.64 -12.22 -8.08
N THR A 48 16.93 -12.39 -7.75
CA THR A 48 17.98 -11.47 -8.22
C THR A 48 18.23 -11.51 -9.71
N THR A 49 18.01 -12.64 -10.40
CA THR A 49 18.11 -12.70 -11.88
C THR A 49 17.08 -11.81 -12.59
N ARG A 50 15.99 -11.48 -11.90
CA ARG A 50 14.89 -10.63 -12.40
C ARG A 50 14.83 -9.28 -11.68
N ALA A 51 15.86 -8.94 -10.92
CA ALA A 51 15.92 -7.65 -10.24
C ALA A 51 16.16 -6.54 -11.26
N ASP A 52 15.33 -5.51 -11.19
CA ASP A 52 15.37 -4.34 -12.05
C ASP A 52 15.13 -3.13 -11.13
N ALA A 53 16.04 -2.14 -11.18
CA ALA A 53 15.93 -0.93 -10.36
C ALA A 53 14.62 -0.18 -10.62
N SER A 54 14.11 -0.24 -11.86
CA SER A 54 12.86 0.40 -12.25
C SER A 54 11.61 -0.38 -11.84
N TYR A 55 11.74 -1.60 -11.30
CA TYR A 55 10.60 -2.45 -10.95
C TYR A 55 9.63 -1.79 -9.96
N CYS A 56 10.15 -1.07 -8.96
CA CYS A 56 9.29 -0.44 -7.96
C CYS A 56 8.45 0.70 -8.54
N GLU A 57 9.04 1.50 -9.43
CA GLU A 57 8.48 2.76 -9.93
C GLU A 57 7.75 2.61 -11.28
N ALA A 58 8.35 1.88 -12.22
CA ALA A 58 7.90 1.83 -13.61
C ALA A 58 6.95 0.69 -13.93
N TYR A 59 6.89 -0.37 -13.11
CA TYR A 59 6.07 -1.55 -13.39
C TYR A 59 4.65 -1.38 -12.81
N SER A 60 3.65 -1.76 -13.60
CA SER A 60 2.26 -1.84 -13.18
C SER A 60 2.02 -3.02 -12.21
N ALA A 61 0.86 -3.03 -11.55
CA ALA A 61 0.51 -4.10 -10.61
C ALA A 61 0.41 -5.48 -11.30
N THR A 62 -0.07 -5.51 -12.55
CA THR A 62 -0.19 -6.74 -13.36
C THR A 62 1.17 -7.23 -13.84
N GLU A 63 2.07 -6.33 -14.26
CA GLU A 63 3.45 -6.66 -14.63
C GLU A 63 4.22 -7.22 -13.44
N LYS A 64 4.13 -6.57 -12.27
CA LYS A 64 4.74 -7.05 -11.01
C LYS A 64 4.26 -8.46 -10.66
N LYS A 65 2.95 -8.71 -10.83
CA LYS A 65 2.36 -10.03 -10.62
C LYS A 65 2.88 -11.05 -11.65
N ALA A 66 3.00 -10.69 -12.92
CA ALA A 66 3.48 -11.58 -13.97
C ALA A 66 4.91 -12.06 -13.70
N VAL A 67 5.82 -11.17 -13.31
CA VAL A 67 7.19 -11.53 -12.91
C VAL A 67 7.19 -12.50 -11.72
N ALA A 68 6.39 -12.21 -10.69
CA ALA A 68 6.27 -13.08 -9.53
C ALA A 68 5.69 -14.47 -9.89
N GLU A 69 4.75 -14.51 -10.82
CA GLU A 69 4.10 -15.72 -11.30
C GLU A 69 5.06 -16.62 -12.08
N GLU A 70 5.95 -16.04 -12.89
CA GLU A 70 7.03 -16.78 -13.55
C GLU A 70 7.95 -17.48 -12.54
N ILE A 71 8.37 -16.77 -11.48
CA ILE A 71 9.25 -17.31 -10.44
C ILE A 71 8.57 -18.46 -9.68
N VAL A 72 7.30 -18.28 -9.30
CA VAL A 72 6.52 -19.33 -8.60
C VAL A 72 6.35 -20.55 -9.51
N ARG A 73 6.08 -20.32 -10.81
CA ARG A 73 5.97 -21.40 -11.80
C ARG A 73 7.28 -22.17 -11.96
N HIS A 74 8.41 -21.47 -12.04
CA HIS A 74 9.75 -22.09 -12.13
C HIS A 74 10.01 -23.02 -10.93
N ILE A 75 9.73 -22.57 -9.72
CA ILE A 75 9.91 -23.37 -8.50
C ILE A 75 8.99 -24.60 -8.49
N SER A 76 7.75 -24.42 -8.95
CA SER A 76 6.77 -25.51 -9.03
C SER A 76 7.11 -26.54 -10.11
N SER A 77 7.87 -26.16 -11.14
CA SER A 77 8.31 -27.05 -12.22
C SER A 77 9.59 -27.84 -11.94
N LEU A 78 10.20 -27.64 -10.77
CA LEU A 78 11.37 -28.42 -10.36
C LEU A 78 11.03 -29.90 -10.15
N ASP A 79 12.04 -30.75 -10.14
CA ASP A 79 11.92 -32.18 -9.80
C ASP A 79 12.81 -32.50 -8.59
N PRO A 80 12.25 -32.81 -7.42
CA PRO A 80 10.81 -32.77 -7.05
C PRO A 80 10.21 -31.35 -7.06
N PRO A 81 8.88 -31.20 -7.20
CA PRO A 81 8.24 -29.89 -7.28
C PRO A 81 8.45 -29.09 -5.99
N GLY A 82 8.95 -27.87 -6.12
CA GLY A 82 9.13 -26.97 -4.99
C GLY A 82 7.79 -26.37 -4.55
N ARG A 83 7.54 -26.36 -3.24
CA ARG A 83 6.35 -25.73 -2.66
C ARG A 83 6.75 -24.56 -1.79
N PHE A 84 5.83 -23.61 -1.67
CA PHE A 84 5.96 -22.53 -0.71
C PHE A 84 5.33 -22.98 0.61
N LEU A 85 6.11 -23.04 1.68
CA LEU A 85 5.66 -23.54 2.97
C LEU A 85 5.62 -22.42 4.02
N LYS A 86 4.63 -22.44 4.89
CA LYS A 86 4.57 -21.66 6.13
C LYS A 86 4.45 -22.60 7.32
N ARG A 87 4.86 -22.15 8.49
CA ARG A 87 4.73 -22.95 9.73
C ARG A 87 3.28 -22.92 10.18
N GLU A 88 2.75 -24.07 10.58
CA GLU A 88 1.39 -24.17 11.10
C GLU A 88 1.29 -23.54 12.50
N GLY A 89 0.27 -22.71 12.75
CA GLY A 89 -0.02 -22.11 14.05
C GLY A 89 0.70 -20.80 14.38
N ARG A 90 0.11 -19.99 15.27
CA ARG A 90 0.68 -18.72 15.80
C ARG A 90 1.42 -18.89 17.15
N GLY A 91 1.91 -20.10 17.44
CA GLY A 91 2.55 -20.45 18.71
C GLY A 91 4.07 -20.55 18.63
N GLN A 92 4.69 -20.85 19.78
CA GLN A 92 6.12 -21.17 19.93
C GLN A 92 6.42 -22.56 19.32
N VAL A 93 6.25 -22.70 18.00
CA VAL A 93 6.37 -23.97 17.29
C VAL A 93 7.85 -24.34 17.13
N SER A 94 8.17 -25.56 17.56
CA SER A 94 9.47 -26.27 17.56
C SER A 94 10.60 -25.56 16.81
N ARG A 95 11.57 -24.95 17.50
CA ARG A 95 12.71 -24.29 16.81
C ARG A 95 13.40 -25.28 15.85
N GLY A 96 13.64 -24.88 14.60
CA GLY A 96 14.28 -25.70 13.57
C GLY A 96 13.40 -26.02 12.36
N LEU A 97 13.90 -26.90 11.48
CA LEU A 97 13.24 -27.32 10.23
C LEU A 97 12.10 -28.33 10.45
N ASN A 98 12.00 -28.92 11.63
CA ASN A 98 11.07 -30.01 11.97
C ASN A 98 9.70 -29.52 12.48
N GLY A 99 9.23 -28.37 11.99
CA GLY A 99 7.89 -27.87 12.34
C GLY A 99 6.79 -28.57 11.52
N PRO A 100 5.53 -28.60 11.99
CA PRO A 100 4.41 -28.80 11.08
C PRO A 100 4.41 -27.67 10.04
N TRP A 101 4.43 -28.06 8.77
CA TRP A 101 4.41 -27.15 7.63
C TRP A 101 3.05 -27.22 6.93
N GLU A 102 2.54 -26.05 6.57
CA GLU A 102 1.38 -25.86 5.73
C GLU A 102 1.83 -25.27 4.39
N GLU A 103 1.29 -25.81 3.31
CA GLU A 103 1.53 -25.31 1.97
C GLU A 103 0.78 -23.98 1.77
N LEU A 104 1.49 -22.96 1.30
CA LEU A 104 0.93 -21.68 0.94
C LEU A 104 0.12 -21.80 -0.34
N SER A 105 -1.02 -21.11 -0.38
CA SER A 105 -1.77 -20.96 -1.62
C SER A 105 -0.95 -20.23 -2.68
N ARG A 106 -1.23 -20.49 -3.96
CA ARG A 106 -0.58 -19.81 -5.09
C ARG A 106 -0.59 -18.28 -4.95
N ARG A 107 -1.70 -17.72 -4.45
CA ARG A 107 -1.85 -16.28 -4.21
C ARG A 107 -0.88 -15.78 -3.13
N GLU A 108 -0.69 -16.53 -2.05
CA GLU A 108 0.27 -16.18 -0.99
C GLU A 108 1.71 -16.32 -1.47
N ALA A 109 2.02 -17.34 -2.28
CA ALA A 109 3.34 -17.50 -2.90
C ALA A 109 3.70 -16.32 -3.81
N ILE A 110 2.74 -15.87 -4.64
CA ILE A 110 2.90 -14.65 -5.47
C ILE A 110 3.14 -13.43 -4.59
N LYS A 111 2.34 -13.22 -3.53
CA LYS A 111 2.52 -12.08 -2.61
C LYS A 111 3.90 -12.08 -1.97
N LYS A 112 4.37 -13.24 -1.51
CA LYS A 112 5.72 -13.41 -0.94
C LYS A 112 6.79 -13.07 -1.99
N THR A 113 6.60 -13.48 -3.23
CA THR A 113 7.53 -13.21 -4.33
C THR A 113 7.55 -11.72 -4.71
N CYS A 114 6.40 -11.06 -4.80
CA CYS A 114 6.33 -9.61 -4.97
C CYS A 114 6.98 -8.83 -3.82
N GLN A 115 6.91 -9.36 -2.59
CA GLN A 115 7.64 -8.78 -1.46
C GLN A 115 9.16 -8.96 -1.61
N ALA A 116 9.62 -10.15 -2.01
CA ALA A 116 11.04 -10.41 -2.24
C ALA A 116 11.62 -9.55 -3.37
N LEU A 117 10.89 -9.38 -4.48
CA LEU A 117 11.27 -8.50 -5.59
C LEU A 117 11.33 -7.02 -5.19
N ARG A 118 10.47 -6.58 -4.26
CA ARG A 118 10.58 -5.23 -3.69
C ARG A 118 11.79 -5.10 -2.77
N ASP A 119 12.02 -6.11 -1.93
CA ASP A 119 13.12 -6.11 -0.97
C ASP A 119 14.50 -6.18 -1.65
N CYS A 120 14.63 -6.88 -2.79
CA CYS A 120 15.90 -6.97 -3.51
C CYS A 120 16.31 -5.66 -4.19
N ASN A 121 15.37 -4.77 -4.47
CA ASN A 121 15.63 -3.47 -5.07
C ASN A 121 15.87 -2.36 -4.03
N ARG A 122 15.88 -2.69 -2.73
CA ARG A 122 16.20 -1.72 -1.68
C ARG A 122 17.71 -1.72 -1.42
N VAL A 123 18.30 -0.54 -1.43
CA VAL A 123 19.74 -0.31 -1.19
C VAL A 123 20.17 -0.80 0.20
N ASP A 124 19.28 -0.74 1.20
CA ASP A 124 19.54 -1.22 2.57
C ASP A 124 19.64 -2.76 2.68
N ARG A 125 19.36 -3.49 1.60
CA ARG A 125 19.31 -4.96 1.58
C ARG A 125 20.14 -5.61 0.47
N GLU A 126 21.17 -4.93 -0.02
CA GLU A 126 22.11 -5.43 -1.06
C GLU A 126 22.72 -6.81 -0.77
N THR A 127 22.71 -7.28 0.48
CA THR A 127 23.14 -8.63 0.87
C THR A 127 22.16 -9.74 0.49
N TYR A 128 21.12 -9.47 -0.30
CA TYR A 128 20.04 -10.42 -0.58
C TYR A 128 20.50 -11.69 -1.32
N ALA A 129 21.62 -11.72 -2.04
CA ALA A 129 22.14 -12.94 -2.67
C ALA A 129 23.66 -13.09 -2.61
N HIS A 130 24.33 -12.31 -1.76
CA HIS A 130 25.78 -12.24 -1.78
C HIS A 130 26.40 -13.53 -1.24
N GLY A 131 27.24 -14.20 -2.05
CA GLY A 131 28.00 -15.39 -1.66
C GLY A 131 27.32 -16.75 -1.92
N VAL A 132 26.10 -16.78 -2.46
CA VAL A 132 25.41 -18.04 -2.80
C VAL A 132 25.75 -18.45 -4.24
N GLN A 133 26.21 -19.70 -4.43
CA GLN A 133 26.40 -20.23 -5.79
C GLN A 133 25.04 -20.46 -6.45
N ALA A 134 24.80 -19.80 -7.58
CA ALA A 134 23.57 -19.97 -8.34
C ALA A 134 23.45 -21.43 -8.84
N PRO A 135 22.34 -22.12 -8.53
CA PRO A 135 22.04 -23.44 -9.11
C PRO A 135 22.00 -23.40 -10.64
N GLU A 136 22.26 -24.55 -11.29
CA GLU A 136 22.35 -24.64 -12.75
C GLU A 136 21.05 -24.22 -13.45
N ASP A 137 19.89 -24.57 -12.89
CA ASP A 137 18.58 -24.16 -13.41
C ASP A 137 18.41 -22.64 -13.39
N VAL A 138 18.88 -21.97 -12.35
CA VAL A 138 18.81 -20.50 -12.24
C VAL A 138 19.79 -19.82 -13.21
N LYS A 139 20.98 -20.41 -13.41
CA LYS A 139 21.94 -19.93 -14.41
C LYS A 139 21.38 -20.04 -15.83
N ALA A 140 20.74 -21.15 -16.17
CA ALA A 140 20.11 -21.34 -17.48
C ALA A 140 19.01 -20.27 -17.73
N VAL A 141 18.21 -19.96 -16.72
CA VAL A 141 17.20 -18.88 -16.82
C VAL A 141 17.86 -17.51 -17.00
N ALA A 142 18.94 -17.23 -16.28
CA ALA A 142 19.68 -15.98 -16.44
C ALA A 142 20.30 -15.84 -17.85
N GLU A 143 20.81 -16.95 -18.41
CA GLU A 143 21.35 -16.99 -19.78
C GLU A 143 20.25 -16.83 -20.83
N GLU A 144 19.08 -17.46 -20.63
CA GLU A 144 17.90 -17.25 -21.49
C GLU A 144 17.48 -15.77 -21.49
N LEU A 145 17.42 -15.14 -20.30
CA LEU A 145 17.10 -13.73 -20.15
C LEU A 145 18.13 -12.84 -20.88
N ALA A 146 19.43 -13.12 -20.69
CA ALA A 146 20.50 -12.38 -21.38
C ALA A 146 20.46 -12.55 -22.91
N THR A 147 20.12 -13.74 -23.40
CA THR A 147 20.08 -14.05 -24.84
C THR A 147 18.83 -13.50 -25.52
N SER A 148 17.72 -13.38 -24.79
CA SER A 148 16.43 -12.94 -25.35
C SER A 148 16.46 -11.52 -25.92
N GLY A 149 17.38 -10.66 -25.49
CA GLY A 149 17.50 -9.27 -25.93
C GLY A 149 16.32 -8.37 -25.56
N MET A 150 15.29 -8.89 -24.88
CA MET A 150 14.12 -8.15 -24.42
C MET A 150 14.38 -7.56 -23.03
N ALA A 151 13.89 -6.34 -22.81
CA ALA A 151 13.91 -5.76 -21.47
C ALA A 151 13.01 -6.58 -20.53
N LEU A 152 13.38 -6.70 -19.25
CA LEU A 152 12.58 -7.42 -18.24
C LEU A 152 11.16 -6.87 -18.15
N LYS A 153 11.00 -5.54 -18.29
CA LYS A 153 9.70 -4.88 -18.30
C LYS A 153 8.86 -5.27 -19.51
N GLU A 154 9.47 -5.33 -20.69
CA GLU A 154 8.77 -5.72 -21.93
C GLU A 154 8.27 -7.17 -21.86
N ARG A 155 9.12 -8.07 -21.34
CA ARG A 155 8.72 -9.46 -21.07
C ARG A 155 7.57 -9.53 -20.06
N ALA A 156 7.64 -8.77 -18.98
CA ALA A 156 6.58 -8.71 -17.97
C ALA A 156 5.26 -8.16 -18.53
N ALA A 157 5.31 -7.13 -19.38
CA ALA A 157 4.15 -6.56 -20.04
C ALA A 157 3.50 -7.57 -20.99
N LYS A 158 4.30 -8.26 -21.82
CA LYS A 158 3.82 -9.32 -22.70
C LYS A 158 3.18 -10.47 -21.92
N ALA A 159 3.83 -10.95 -20.86
CA ALA A 159 3.27 -12.00 -20.01
C ALA A 159 1.97 -11.56 -19.32
N ALA A 160 1.88 -10.31 -18.89
CA ALA A 160 0.65 -9.75 -18.31
C ALA A 160 -0.49 -9.66 -19.34
N GLU A 161 -0.18 -9.29 -20.59
CA GLU A 161 -1.15 -9.25 -21.69
C GLU A 161 -1.65 -10.66 -22.05
N GLU A 162 -0.76 -11.66 -22.14
CA GLU A 162 -1.15 -13.05 -22.39
C GLU A 162 -2.12 -13.58 -21.32
N VAL A 163 -1.84 -13.30 -20.04
CA VAL A 163 -2.74 -13.65 -18.93
C VAL A 163 -4.07 -12.89 -19.03
N ALA A 164 -4.05 -11.61 -19.40
CA ALA A 164 -5.28 -10.84 -19.58
C ALA A 164 -6.15 -11.41 -20.71
N VAL A 165 -5.54 -11.80 -21.84
CA VAL A 165 -6.23 -12.45 -22.96
C VAL A 165 -6.84 -13.78 -22.51
N GLU A 166 -6.06 -14.62 -21.83
CA GLU A 166 -6.56 -15.91 -21.33
C GLU A 166 -7.73 -15.74 -20.36
N THR A 167 -7.62 -14.81 -19.40
CA THR A 167 -8.71 -14.54 -18.45
C THR A 167 -9.97 -14.03 -19.15
N SER A 168 -9.83 -13.18 -20.17
CA SER A 168 -10.95 -12.68 -20.96
C SER A 168 -11.62 -13.79 -21.79
N SER A 169 -10.86 -14.75 -22.31
CA SER A 169 -11.38 -15.91 -23.04
C SER A 169 -12.18 -16.82 -22.11
N ARG A 170 -11.61 -17.18 -20.95
CA ARG A 170 -12.30 -18.02 -19.95
C ARG A 170 -13.58 -17.38 -19.42
N LEU A 171 -13.58 -16.06 -19.28
CA LEU A 171 -14.74 -15.30 -18.85
C LEU A 171 -15.83 -15.29 -19.92
N ARG A 172 -15.47 -15.05 -21.19
CA ARG A 172 -16.40 -15.15 -22.33
C ARG A 172 -17.07 -16.52 -22.36
N GLU A 173 -16.29 -17.60 -22.32
CA GLU A 173 -16.81 -18.97 -22.31
C GLU A 173 -17.79 -19.22 -21.15
N ALA A 174 -17.48 -18.70 -19.95
CA ALA A 174 -18.36 -18.82 -18.79
C ALA A 174 -19.68 -18.03 -18.95
N MET A 175 -19.63 -16.84 -19.55
CA MET A 175 -20.80 -16.01 -19.80
C MET A 175 -21.69 -16.57 -20.92
N GLU A 176 -21.09 -17.08 -22.00
CA GLU A 176 -21.79 -17.79 -23.06
C GLU A 176 -22.50 -19.04 -22.51
N HIS A 177 -21.82 -19.82 -21.67
CA HIS A 177 -22.41 -21.00 -21.04
C HIS A 177 -23.59 -20.66 -20.12
N ALA A 178 -23.56 -19.48 -19.48
CA ALA A 178 -24.64 -18.97 -18.66
C ALA A 178 -25.79 -18.34 -19.47
N GLY A 179 -25.68 -18.26 -20.80
CA GLY A 179 -26.70 -17.69 -21.68
C GLY A 179 -26.78 -16.16 -21.64
N VAL A 180 -25.70 -15.47 -21.28
CA VAL A 180 -25.64 -14.01 -21.30
C VAL A 180 -25.61 -13.52 -22.77
N PRO A 181 -26.38 -12.47 -23.14
CA PRO A 181 -26.35 -11.94 -24.51
C PRO A 181 -24.97 -11.42 -24.91
N GLU A 182 -24.59 -11.63 -26.18
CA GLU A 182 -23.26 -11.27 -26.72
C GLU A 182 -22.89 -9.81 -26.49
N ASP A 183 -23.81 -8.87 -26.75
CA ASP A 183 -23.61 -7.43 -26.52
C ASP A 183 -23.22 -7.12 -25.06
N THR A 184 -23.78 -7.89 -24.11
CA THR A 184 -23.44 -7.74 -22.69
C THR A 184 -22.07 -8.33 -22.41
N ILE A 185 -21.70 -9.46 -23.01
CA ILE A 185 -20.37 -10.06 -22.88
C ILE A 185 -19.30 -9.08 -23.35
N GLU A 186 -19.47 -8.49 -24.53
CA GLU A 186 -18.51 -7.53 -25.09
C GLU A 186 -18.33 -6.29 -24.20
N GLU A 187 -19.42 -5.73 -23.66
CA GLU A 187 -19.34 -4.58 -22.76
C GLU A 187 -18.67 -4.95 -21.42
N GLN A 188 -18.91 -6.14 -20.87
CA GLN A 188 -18.23 -6.60 -19.65
C GLN A 188 -16.73 -6.81 -19.90
N LEU A 189 -16.34 -7.40 -21.05
CA LEU A 189 -14.94 -7.56 -21.44
C LEU A 189 -14.26 -6.21 -21.70
N ARG A 190 -14.96 -5.25 -22.29
CA ARG A 190 -14.46 -3.89 -22.50
C ARG A 190 -14.14 -3.20 -21.18
N ARG A 191 -15.02 -3.34 -20.18
CA ARG A 191 -14.81 -2.84 -18.82
C ARG A 191 -13.65 -3.52 -18.13
N GLN A 192 -13.53 -4.84 -18.25
CA GLN A 192 -12.41 -5.59 -17.67
C GLN A 192 -11.06 -5.21 -18.29
N ARG A 193 -11.01 -4.90 -19.59
CA ARG A 193 -9.80 -4.40 -20.25
C ARG A 193 -9.42 -2.98 -19.79
N ALA A 194 -10.42 -2.12 -19.55
CA ALA A 194 -10.20 -0.79 -19.03
C ALA A 194 -9.77 -0.82 -17.54
N ASP A 195 -10.36 -1.72 -16.76
CA ASP A 195 -10.06 -1.93 -15.35
C ASP A 195 -9.98 -3.43 -15.01
N PRO A 196 -8.77 -3.98 -14.82
CA PRO A 196 -8.58 -5.38 -14.44
C PRO A 196 -9.16 -5.75 -13.07
N THR A 197 -9.49 -4.76 -12.23
CA THR A 197 -10.11 -4.96 -10.91
C THR A 197 -11.63 -4.98 -10.96
N TYR A 198 -12.22 -4.73 -12.13
CA TYR A 198 -13.66 -4.74 -12.33
C TYR A 198 -14.27 -6.11 -12.01
N VAL A 199 -15.18 -6.11 -11.03
CA VAL A 199 -15.96 -7.30 -10.65
C VAL A 199 -17.17 -7.40 -11.55
N ILE A 200 -17.29 -8.52 -12.25
CA ILE A 200 -18.37 -8.75 -13.22
C ILE A 200 -19.64 -9.13 -12.45
N PRO A 201 -20.72 -8.34 -12.57
CA PRO A 201 -21.97 -8.61 -11.88
C PRO A 201 -22.49 -10.01 -12.22
N GLY A 202 -22.84 -10.78 -11.19
CA GLY A 202 -23.41 -12.11 -11.37
C GLY A 202 -22.38 -13.20 -11.69
N PHE A 203 -21.08 -12.90 -11.72
CA PHE A 203 -20.03 -13.91 -11.89
C PHE A 203 -18.95 -13.77 -10.81
N ALA A 204 -18.47 -14.89 -10.29
CA ALA A 204 -17.34 -14.93 -9.36
C ALA A 204 -16.23 -15.82 -9.93
N MET A 205 -14.98 -15.43 -9.67
CA MET A 205 -13.83 -16.26 -9.97
C MET A 205 -13.70 -17.36 -8.91
N THR A 206 -13.65 -18.61 -9.34
CA THR A 206 -13.47 -19.77 -8.48
C THR A 206 -12.00 -19.93 -8.07
N ALA A 207 -11.74 -20.79 -7.08
CA ALA A 207 -10.37 -21.12 -6.65
C ALA A 207 -9.51 -21.73 -7.77
N THR A 208 -10.13 -22.32 -8.80
CA THR A 208 -9.46 -22.88 -9.98
C THR A 208 -9.20 -21.84 -11.07
N GLY A 209 -9.59 -20.57 -10.87
CA GLY A 209 -9.42 -19.51 -11.87
C GLY A 209 -10.40 -19.60 -13.04
N THR A 210 -11.55 -20.25 -12.84
CA THR A 210 -12.69 -20.23 -13.78
C THR A 210 -13.75 -19.24 -13.28
N PHE A 211 -14.61 -18.74 -14.17
CA PHE A 211 -15.73 -17.89 -13.76
C PHE A 211 -17.01 -18.73 -13.65
N ALA A 212 -17.78 -18.51 -12.59
CA ALA A 212 -19.04 -19.19 -12.34
C ALA A 212 -20.14 -18.18 -11.99
N PRO A 213 -21.39 -18.40 -12.43
CA PRO A 213 -22.49 -17.52 -12.11
C PRO A 213 -22.80 -17.54 -10.60
N ILE A 214 -23.03 -16.36 -10.03
CA ILE A 214 -23.49 -16.17 -8.65
C ILE A 214 -25.00 -16.38 -8.65
N ALA A 215 -25.47 -17.47 -8.05
CA ALA A 215 -26.90 -17.74 -7.96
C ALA A 215 -27.60 -16.65 -7.13
N PRO A 216 -28.80 -16.17 -7.53
CA PRO A 216 -29.56 -15.22 -6.75
C PRO A 216 -29.99 -15.82 -5.39
N PRO A 217 -30.03 -15.01 -4.32
CA PRO A 217 -30.47 -15.48 -3.02
C PRO A 217 -31.95 -15.89 -3.11
N GLY A 218 -32.21 -17.21 -3.06
CA GLY A 218 -33.57 -17.77 -3.14
C GLY A 218 -33.69 -19.10 -3.90
N TYR A 219 -32.65 -19.56 -4.62
CA TYR A 219 -32.67 -20.87 -5.26
C TYR A 219 -32.20 -21.99 -4.30
N PRO A 220 -33.03 -23.03 -4.04
CA PRO A 220 -32.67 -24.13 -3.16
C PRO A 220 -31.71 -25.08 -3.90
N GLY A 221 -30.42 -24.76 -3.88
CA GLY A 221 -29.39 -25.58 -4.52
C GLY A 221 -27.97 -25.01 -4.46
N ALA A 222 -27.81 -23.70 -4.25
CA ALA A 222 -26.51 -23.09 -4.08
C ALA A 222 -26.18 -22.93 -2.59
N MET A 223 -25.62 -23.96 -1.97
CA MET A 223 -24.89 -23.78 -0.71
C MET A 223 -23.60 -23.02 -1.01
N MET A 224 -23.71 -21.69 -1.13
CA MET A 224 -22.55 -20.81 -1.26
C MET A 224 -21.98 -20.61 0.15
N GLN A 225 -20.81 -21.18 0.42
CA GLN A 225 -20.07 -20.90 1.64
C GLN A 225 -19.65 -19.43 1.62
N VAL A 226 -20.30 -18.62 2.45
CA VAL A 226 -19.90 -17.23 2.67
C VAL A 226 -18.58 -17.26 3.43
N ILE A 227 -17.50 -16.87 2.75
CA ILE A 227 -16.17 -16.74 3.33
C ILE A 227 -16.11 -15.36 3.99
N GLY A 228 -15.94 -15.33 5.31
CA GLY A 228 -15.78 -14.08 6.06
C GLY A 228 -14.47 -13.35 5.72
N PRO A 229 -14.29 -12.11 6.22
CA PRO A 229 -13.09 -11.30 5.98
C PRO A 229 -11.77 -11.97 6.43
N ASP A 230 -11.85 -12.99 7.29
CA ASP A 230 -10.72 -13.78 7.79
C ASP A 230 -10.46 -15.09 7.01
N GLY A 231 -11.19 -15.35 5.93
CA GLY A 231 -10.95 -16.54 5.08
C GLY A 231 -11.49 -17.85 5.65
N ILE A 232 -12.23 -17.82 6.76
CA ILE A 232 -12.88 -18.99 7.35
C ILE A 232 -14.33 -19.06 6.83
N PRO A 233 -14.78 -20.21 6.30
CA PRO A 233 -16.17 -20.40 5.89
C PRO A 233 -17.07 -20.36 7.12
N ILE A 234 -18.05 -19.45 7.12
CA ILE A 234 -19.04 -19.35 8.19
C ILE A 234 -20.03 -20.52 8.04
N PRO A 235 -20.16 -21.43 9.03
CA PRO A 235 -21.14 -22.51 8.96
C PRO A 235 -22.56 -21.92 9.03
N THR A 236 -23.37 -22.22 8.02
CA THR A 236 -24.70 -21.63 7.73
C THR A 236 -25.83 -22.08 8.66
N HIS A 237 -25.56 -22.35 9.94
CA HIS A 237 -26.58 -22.73 10.92
C HIS A 237 -27.03 -21.61 11.87
N GLU A 238 -26.43 -20.43 11.82
CA GLU A 238 -26.91 -19.28 12.59
C GLU A 238 -27.86 -18.42 11.73
N PRO A 239 -29.08 -18.14 12.21
CA PRO A 239 -30.01 -17.27 11.49
C PRO A 239 -29.39 -15.88 11.35
N VAL A 240 -29.32 -15.41 10.11
CA VAL A 240 -28.84 -14.06 9.78
C VAL A 240 -29.71 -13.05 10.55
N PRO A 241 -29.12 -12.13 11.34
CA PRO A 241 -29.91 -11.15 12.09
C PRO A 241 -30.72 -10.31 11.11
N THR A 242 -32.00 -10.13 11.42
CA THR A 242 -32.88 -9.26 10.65
C THR A 242 -32.37 -7.80 10.73
N PRO A 243 -32.69 -6.94 9.75
CA PRO A 243 -32.14 -5.58 9.65
C PRO A 243 -32.35 -4.70 10.89
N SER A 244 -33.26 -5.07 11.78
CA SER A 244 -33.57 -4.39 13.04
C SER A 244 -32.66 -4.77 14.23
N GLN A 245 -31.72 -5.69 14.07
CA GLN A 245 -30.81 -6.15 15.14
C GLN A 245 -29.32 -5.84 14.91
N MET A 246 -28.95 -5.11 13.86
CA MET A 246 -27.56 -4.69 13.69
C MET A 246 -27.22 -3.53 14.65
N PRO A 247 -26.27 -3.68 15.59
CA PRO A 247 -25.68 -2.53 16.25
C PRO A 247 -25.01 -1.67 15.17
N GLY A 248 -25.19 -0.34 15.24
CA GLY A 248 -24.66 0.59 14.24
C GLY A 248 -23.17 0.36 14.00
N ILE A 249 -22.84 -0.25 12.86
CA ILE A 249 -21.47 -0.42 12.39
C ILE A 249 -21.04 0.95 11.87
N TYR A 250 -20.33 1.69 12.72
CA TYR A 250 -19.47 2.77 12.24
C TYR A 250 -18.34 2.14 11.43
N SER A 251 -18.54 2.01 10.11
CA SER A 251 -17.46 1.66 9.20
C SER A 251 -16.55 2.88 9.07
N VAL A 252 -15.31 2.75 9.55
CA VAL A 252 -14.26 3.79 9.45
C VAL A 252 -13.69 3.88 8.02
N TYR A 253 -14.12 3.00 7.11
CA TYR A 253 -13.70 3.01 5.71
C TYR A 253 -14.90 3.04 4.75
N PRO A 254 -14.93 3.96 3.78
CA PRO A 254 -16.03 4.07 2.83
C PRO A 254 -15.99 2.94 1.79
N HIS A 255 -17.19 2.57 1.34
CA HIS A 255 -17.41 1.67 0.21
C HIS A 255 -16.88 2.31 -1.09
N PRO A 256 -16.24 1.58 -2.01
CA PRO A 256 -15.67 2.10 -3.27
C PRO A 256 -16.68 2.72 -4.24
N ALA A 257 -17.97 2.76 -3.88
CA ALA A 257 -18.99 3.52 -4.60
C ALA A 257 -18.93 5.04 -4.32
N LEU A 258 -18.12 5.45 -3.32
CA LEU A 258 -17.89 6.86 -2.96
C LEU A 258 -16.74 7.52 -3.74
N ASP A 259 -16.00 6.77 -4.55
CA ASP A 259 -14.92 7.29 -5.41
C ASP A 259 -15.23 7.18 -6.91
N ALA A 260 -16.41 6.67 -7.26
CA ALA A 260 -16.91 6.71 -8.64
C ALA A 260 -17.42 8.13 -8.97
N ALA A 261 -17.06 8.65 -10.15
CA ALA A 261 -17.55 9.94 -10.62
C ALA A 261 -19.10 9.96 -10.62
N PRO A 262 -19.73 10.82 -9.81
CA PRO A 262 -21.18 10.76 -9.60
C PRO A 262 -21.94 11.39 -10.77
N ILE A 263 -23.14 10.85 -11.03
CA ILE A 263 -24.11 11.42 -12.00
C ILE A 263 -24.56 12.84 -11.57
N ASN A 264 -24.50 13.15 -10.26
CA ASN A 264 -24.73 14.49 -9.72
C ASN A 264 -23.75 14.78 -8.56
N MET A 265 -22.92 15.80 -8.75
CA MET A 265 -21.89 16.22 -7.78
C MET A 265 -22.48 16.71 -6.45
N GLU A 266 -23.65 17.33 -6.47
CA GLU A 266 -24.26 17.94 -5.28
C GLU A 266 -24.77 16.86 -4.30
N ALA A 267 -25.41 15.81 -4.82
CA ALA A 267 -25.86 14.67 -4.02
C ALA A 267 -24.68 13.88 -3.42
N HIS A 268 -23.56 13.84 -4.12
CA HIS A 268 -22.34 13.18 -3.66
C HIS A 268 -21.68 13.94 -2.50
N LEU A 269 -21.59 15.27 -2.61
CA LEU A 269 -21.08 16.13 -1.54
C LEU A 269 -21.99 16.10 -0.30
N ALA A 270 -23.32 16.09 -0.48
CA ALA A 270 -24.28 15.96 0.62
C ALA A 270 -24.16 14.62 1.35
N ALA A 271 -23.93 13.52 0.63
CA ALA A 271 -23.72 12.19 1.21
C ALA A 271 -22.38 12.10 1.97
N ARG A 272 -21.31 12.73 1.45
CA ARG A 272 -20.00 12.81 2.16
C ARG A 272 -20.12 13.61 3.46
N ALA A 273 -20.80 14.75 3.42
CA ALA A 273 -21.05 15.58 4.60
C ALA A 273 -21.89 14.85 5.67
N ALA A 274 -22.94 14.13 5.27
CA ALA A 274 -23.78 13.35 6.19
C ALA A 274 -23.05 12.15 6.81
N ALA A 275 -22.06 11.58 6.12
CA ALA A 275 -21.27 10.44 6.58
C ALA A 275 -20.04 10.83 7.43
N GLY A 276 -19.75 12.12 7.60
CA GLY A 276 -18.59 12.61 8.35
C GLY A 276 -17.24 12.17 7.77
N TYR A 277 -17.21 11.81 6.48
CA TYR A 277 -16.01 11.31 5.82
C TYR A 277 -15.24 12.45 5.15
N ILE A 278 -13.96 12.58 5.51
CA ILE A 278 -13.00 13.51 4.91
C ILE A 278 -12.08 12.70 4.00
N HIS A 279 -12.11 12.97 2.69
CA HIS A 279 -11.29 12.29 1.70
C HIS A 279 -9.78 12.58 1.94
N PRO A 280 -8.85 11.68 1.61
CA PRO A 280 -7.41 11.90 1.82
C PRO A 280 -6.87 13.17 1.15
N ASP A 281 -7.38 13.50 -0.03
CA ASP A 281 -7.01 14.74 -0.74
C ASP A 281 -7.57 15.97 -0.04
N ASP A 282 -8.80 15.89 0.49
CA ASP A 282 -9.40 16.97 1.28
C ASP A 282 -8.67 17.15 2.62
N ARG A 283 -8.14 16.05 3.19
CA ARG A 283 -7.29 16.09 4.40
C ARG A 283 -5.96 16.78 4.11
N ALA A 284 -5.37 16.56 2.94
CA ALA A 284 -4.15 17.25 2.53
C ALA A 284 -4.40 18.75 2.35
N ALA A 285 -5.51 19.11 1.69
CA ALA A 285 -5.94 20.50 1.52
C ALA A 285 -6.25 21.19 2.87
N MET A 286 -6.94 20.52 3.80
CA MET A 286 -7.18 21.07 5.13
C MET A 286 -5.89 21.22 5.94
N ALA A 287 -4.95 20.27 5.83
CA ALA A 287 -3.65 20.39 6.50
C ALA A 287 -2.79 21.51 5.90
N GLU A 288 -2.97 21.85 4.63
CA GLU A 288 -2.35 23.02 3.99
C GLU A 288 -3.00 24.32 4.50
N GLN A 289 -4.33 24.38 4.56
CA GLN A 289 -5.05 25.52 5.15
C GLN A 289 -4.70 25.74 6.63
N GLU A 290 -4.60 24.68 7.43
CA GLU A 290 -4.17 24.77 8.84
C GLU A 290 -2.73 25.29 8.98
N ARG A 291 -1.84 24.92 8.04
CA ARG A 291 -0.48 25.46 7.98
C ARG A 291 -0.48 26.93 7.60
N GLU A 292 -1.25 27.32 6.59
CA GLU A 292 -1.40 28.72 6.19
C GLU A 292 -2.01 29.57 7.31
N GLU A 293 -2.99 29.05 8.04
CA GLU A 293 -3.55 29.74 9.21
C GLU A 293 -2.57 29.83 10.37
N TYR A 294 -1.78 28.78 10.61
CA TYR A 294 -0.70 28.80 11.59
C TYR A 294 0.35 29.85 11.25
N ASP A 295 0.81 29.89 10.00
CA ASP A 295 1.78 30.86 9.51
C ASP A 295 1.23 32.30 9.57
N ARG A 296 -0.06 32.49 9.22
CA ARG A 296 -0.75 33.78 9.36
C ARG A 296 -0.84 34.22 10.82
N ARG A 297 -1.13 33.30 11.73
CA ARG A 297 -1.23 33.58 13.17
C ARG A 297 0.15 33.88 13.77
N ALA A 298 1.19 33.19 13.32
CA ALA A 298 2.56 33.47 13.71
C ALA A 298 3.00 34.87 13.24
N ALA A 299 2.70 35.24 11.99
CA ALA A 299 2.99 36.56 11.47
C ALA A 299 2.26 37.69 12.22
N LEU A 300 1.01 37.47 12.64
CA LEU A 300 0.27 38.42 13.47
C LEU A 300 0.88 38.53 14.87
N ALA A 301 1.32 37.43 15.47
CA ALA A 301 1.98 37.45 16.78
C ALA A 301 3.34 38.19 16.72
N ASP A 302 4.10 38.02 15.64
CA ASP A 302 5.35 38.76 15.42
C ASP A 302 5.10 40.27 15.23
N GLN A 303 4.02 40.64 14.55
CA GLN A 303 3.59 42.05 14.43
C GLN A 303 3.17 42.63 15.78
N GLU A 304 2.34 41.92 16.56
CA GLU A 304 1.93 42.34 17.89
C GLU A 304 3.13 42.47 18.85
N ALA A 305 4.12 41.57 18.75
CA ALA A 305 5.35 41.65 19.54
C ALA A 305 6.21 42.87 19.15
N ALA A 306 6.30 43.19 17.85
CA ALA A 306 7.00 44.37 17.38
C ALA A 306 6.32 45.66 17.85
N GLU A 307 4.98 45.74 17.78
CA GLU A 307 4.21 46.88 18.29
C GLU A 307 4.36 47.06 19.81
N GLN A 308 4.39 45.96 20.59
CA GLN A 308 4.65 46.02 22.03
C GLN A 308 6.05 46.53 22.35
N LEU A 309 7.06 46.13 21.59
CA LEU A 309 8.43 46.65 21.76
C LEU A 309 8.50 48.14 21.41
N GLU A 310 7.85 48.59 20.34
CA GLU A 310 7.77 50.02 20.02
C GLU A 310 7.04 50.81 21.11
N GLU A 311 5.97 50.27 21.69
CA GLU A 311 5.23 50.90 22.79
C GLU A 311 6.05 50.94 24.10
N GLU A 312 6.79 49.88 24.42
CA GLU A 312 7.73 49.85 25.55
C GLU A 312 8.90 50.81 25.36
N GLU A 313 9.48 50.89 24.15
CA GLU A 313 10.54 51.85 23.83
C GLU A 313 10.04 53.30 23.90
N ALA A 314 8.83 53.57 23.40
CA ALA A 314 8.19 54.87 23.51
C ALA A 314 7.90 55.25 24.97
N ALA A 315 7.44 54.30 25.79
CA ALA A 315 7.22 54.50 27.22
C ALA A 315 8.55 54.73 27.97
N ALA A 316 9.61 54.00 27.63
CA ALA A 316 10.94 54.19 28.19
C ALA A 316 11.54 55.55 27.79
N ALA A 317 11.37 55.97 26.53
CA ALA A 317 11.77 57.29 26.06
C ALA A 317 10.98 58.41 26.76
N ALA A 318 9.67 58.26 26.94
CA ALA A 318 8.84 59.21 27.68
C ALA A 318 9.25 59.30 29.16
N ALA A 319 9.58 58.17 29.80
CA ALA A 319 10.10 58.13 31.16
C ALA A 319 11.50 58.77 31.27
N ALA A 320 12.37 58.57 30.27
CA ALA A 320 13.66 59.23 30.21
C ALA A 320 13.53 60.76 30.05
N VAL A 321 12.61 61.22 29.20
CA VAL A 321 12.31 62.66 29.00
C VAL A 321 11.71 63.27 30.28
N ALA A 322 10.81 62.58 30.97
CA ALA A 322 10.28 63.02 32.26
C ALA A 322 11.36 63.10 33.36
N ASN A 323 12.35 62.20 33.35
CA ASN A 323 13.49 62.27 34.27
C ASN A 323 14.48 63.39 33.89
N LEU A 324 14.64 63.68 32.60
CA LEU A 324 15.42 64.82 32.09
C LEU A 324 14.78 66.18 32.44
N ASP A 325 13.45 66.31 32.44
CA ASP A 325 12.76 67.56 32.81
C ASP A 325 12.89 67.89 34.32
N SER A 326 13.30 66.91 35.14
CA SER A 326 13.63 67.12 36.55
C SER A 326 15.12 67.43 36.80
N THR A 327 15.97 67.26 35.79
CA THR A 327 17.42 67.40 35.89
C THR A 327 17.99 68.02 34.62
N VAL A 328 18.34 69.32 34.72
CA VAL A 328 19.18 70.13 33.81
C VAL A 328 18.43 71.18 32.98
N ASP A 329 18.80 72.44 33.24
CA ASP A 329 18.36 73.68 32.61
C ASP A 329 18.12 73.58 31.10
N ALA A 330 16.94 74.05 30.67
CA ALA A 330 16.41 74.09 29.30
C ALA A 330 17.28 74.82 28.24
N VAL A 331 18.49 75.27 28.60
CA VAL A 331 19.42 75.95 27.69
C VAL A 331 20.50 74.99 27.19
N ALA A 332 20.92 73.98 27.97
CA ALA A 332 21.94 73.01 27.57
C ALA A 332 21.41 71.94 26.59
N ALA A 333 20.12 71.58 26.71
CA ALA A 333 19.48 70.58 25.85
C ALA A 333 19.35 71.04 24.39
N ALA A 334 19.19 72.34 24.14
CA ALA A 334 19.06 72.89 22.78
C ALA A 334 20.39 72.86 22.01
N GLU A 335 21.53 73.04 22.69
CA GLU A 335 22.85 73.00 22.05
C GLU A 335 23.30 71.56 21.73
N ILE A 336 22.97 70.58 22.58
CA ILE A 336 23.28 69.16 22.35
C ILE A 336 22.40 68.59 21.22
N ALA A 337 21.11 68.93 21.17
CA ALA A 337 20.22 68.49 20.09
C ALA A 337 20.65 69.04 18.71
N ALA A 338 21.20 70.25 18.64
CA ALA A 338 21.72 70.83 17.41
C ALA A 338 23.06 70.20 16.96
N ALA A 339 23.83 69.60 17.87
CA ALA A 339 25.05 68.87 17.56
C ALA A 339 24.73 67.46 16.99
N MET A 340 23.82 66.72 17.62
CA MET A 340 23.44 65.38 17.16
C MET A 340 22.75 65.38 15.79
N ALA A 341 22.01 66.44 15.44
CA ALA A 341 21.37 66.56 14.12
C ALA A 341 22.34 66.84 12.97
N ARG A 342 23.59 67.27 13.25
CA ARG A 342 24.63 67.45 12.21
C ARG A 342 25.36 66.13 11.92
N ASP A 343 25.65 65.32 12.94
CA ASP A 343 26.34 64.02 12.77
C ASP A 343 25.47 63.00 12.01
N VAL A 344 24.15 62.98 12.21
CA VAL A 344 23.23 62.08 11.48
C VAL A 344 23.14 62.40 9.98
N LYS A 345 23.50 63.62 9.55
CA LYS A 345 23.47 64.01 8.13
C LYS A 345 24.76 63.67 7.38
N GLU A 346 25.89 63.52 8.08
CA GLU A 346 27.16 63.09 7.46
C GLU A 346 27.31 61.55 7.37
N GLU A 347 26.63 60.78 8.22
CA GLU A 347 26.70 59.30 8.21
C GLU A 347 25.77 58.62 7.17
N SER A 348 24.91 59.38 6.48
CA SER A 348 24.00 58.88 5.43
C SER A 348 24.50 59.06 3.98
N GLN A 349 25.74 59.52 3.80
CA GLN A 349 26.38 59.70 2.48
C GLN A 349 27.69 58.91 2.36
N ASP A 350 27.64 57.57 2.43
CA ASP A 350 28.74 56.74 1.94
C ASP A 350 28.23 55.39 1.36
N PRO A 351 28.21 55.21 0.02
CA PRO A 351 27.86 53.94 -0.61
C PRO A 351 29.05 52.97 -0.60
N LYS A 352 28.91 51.81 0.06
CA LYS A 352 29.90 50.71 -0.04
C LYS A 352 29.83 50.02 -1.42
N PRO A 353 30.99 49.68 -2.02
CA PRO A 353 31.10 49.19 -3.39
C PRO A 353 30.77 47.70 -3.55
N VAL A 354 30.25 47.36 -4.73
CA VAL A 354 30.04 46.02 -5.27
C VAL A 354 31.40 45.45 -5.70
N GLU A 355 31.80 44.30 -5.16
CA GLU A 355 33.01 43.58 -5.60
C GLU A 355 32.61 42.34 -6.41
N GLU A 356 32.99 42.38 -7.69
CA GLU A 356 32.92 41.31 -8.67
C GLU A 356 33.93 40.20 -8.33
N ALA A 357 33.55 38.94 -8.52
CA ALA A 357 34.51 37.85 -8.68
C ALA A 357 34.12 36.99 -9.89
N GLN A 358 34.83 37.23 -11.00
CA GLN A 358 34.99 36.27 -12.09
C GLN A 358 36.30 35.50 -11.87
N VAL A 359 36.25 34.17 -12.03
CA VAL A 359 37.11 33.30 -12.88
C VAL A 359 36.90 31.85 -12.48
#